data_AF-A0A915JYL8-F1
#
_entry.id   AF-A0A915JYL8-F1
#
_cell.length_a   1.000
_cell.length_b   1.000
_cell.length_c   1.000
_cell.angle_alpha   90.00
_cell.angle_beta   90.00
_cell.angle_gamma   90.00
#
_symmetry.space_group_name_H-M   'P 1'
#
loop_
_entity.id
_entity.type
_entity.pdbx_description
1 polymer ?
#
loop_
_entity_poly.entity_id
_entity_poly.type
_entity_poly.pdbx_seq_one_letter_code
_entity_poly.pdbx_strand_id
1 'polypeptide(L)' 'MAYASQEAWIQNLTVKDNILFAKPYKKQWYDSVVDACALKNDFLNLPAGDMTEIGERVMLF' A
#
# COMPACT_ATOMS: atom_id res chain seq x y z
N MET A 1 3.18 -17.94 5.19
CA MET A 1 4.44 -17.20 5.03
C MET A 1 4.08 -15.79 4.59
N ALA A 2 4.47 -14.79 5.37
CA ALA A 2 4.39 -13.38 5.00
C ALA A 2 5.83 -12.92 4.72
N TYR A 3 6.05 -12.20 3.62
CA TYR A 3 7.36 -11.71 3.21
C TYR A 3 7.45 -10.22 3.53
N ALA A 4 8.50 -9.83 4.25
CA ALA A 4 8.82 -8.43 4.54
C ALA A 4 10.30 -8.22 4.24
N SER A 5 10.61 -7.74 3.02
CA SER A 5 11.97 -7.37 2.64
C SER A 5 12.39 -6.05 3.28
N GLN A 6 13.69 -5.90 3.52
CA GLN A 6 14.28 -4.62 3.95
C GLN A 6 14.16 -3.53 2.86
N GLU A 7 13.99 -3.92 1.60
CA GLU A 7 13.67 -3.03 0.47
C GLU A 7 12.27 -3.34 -0.05
N ALA A 8 11.38 -2.35 -0.06
CA ALA A 8 10.01 -2.54 -0.54
C ALA A 8 10.01 -2.67 -2.08
N TRP A 9 9.58 -3.84 -2.58
CA TRP A 9 9.29 -3.97 -4.01
C TRP A 9 7.88 -3.44 -4.28
N ILE A 10 7.80 -2.23 -4.83
CA ILE A 10 6.55 -1.55 -5.14
C ILE A 10 6.37 -1.53 -6.65
N GLN A 11 5.16 -1.84 -7.11
CA GLN A 11 4.75 -1.79 -8.51
C GLN A 11 4.19 -0.42 -8.85
N ASN A 12 4.28 -0.04 -10.14
CA ASN A 12 3.66 1.18 -10.68
C ASN A 12 2.12 1.02 -10.77
N LEU A 13 1.45 0.86 -9.62
CA LEU A 13 0.02 0.65 -9.43
C LEU A 13 -0.46 1.47 -8.23
N THR A 14 -1.76 1.43 -7.90
CA THR A 14 -2.26 2.12 -6.71
C THR A 14 -1.67 1.56 -5.41
N VAL A 15 -1.67 2.35 -4.33
CA VAL A 15 -1.30 1.87 -2.99
C VAL A 15 -2.11 0.63 -2.61
N LYS A 16 -3.42 0.64 -2.90
CA LYS A 16 -4.32 -0.49 -2.68
C LYS A 16 -3.91 -1.74 -3.45
N ASP A 17 -3.56 -1.62 -4.73
CA ASP A 17 -3.13 -2.75 -5.54
C ASP A 17 -1.80 -3.33 -5.04
N ASN A 18 -0.90 -2.46 -4.59
CA ASN A 18 0.34 -2.85 -3.94
C ASN A 18 0.07 -3.58 -2.61
N ILE A 19 -0.85 -3.12 -1.76
CA ILE A 19 -1.24 -3.84 -0.52
C ILE A 19 -1.86 -5.21 -0.84
N LEU A 20 -2.64 -5.31 -1.92
CA LEU A 20 -3.28 -6.55 -2.34
C LEU A 20 -2.30 -7.55 -2.96
N PHE A 21 -1.20 -7.11 -3.60
CA PHE A 21 -0.24 -7.97 -4.31
C PHE A 21 -0.95 -9.03 -5.18
N ALA A 22 -1.84 -8.58 -6.07
CA ALA A 22 -2.68 -9.42 -6.95
C ALA A 22 -3.66 -10.38 -6.23
N LYS A 23 -3.89 -10.23 -4.92
CA LYS A 23 -4.97 -10.94 -4.21
C LYS A 23 -6.33 -10.29 -4.48
N PRO A 24 -7.42 -11.08 -4.48
CA PRO A 24 -8.76 -10.51 -4.58
C PRO A 24 -9.04 -9.58 -3.39
N TYR A 25 -9.63 -8.43 -3.68
CA TYR A 25 -10.03 -7.47 -2.65
C TYR A 25 -11.06 -8.09 -1.70
N LYS A 26 -10.69 -8.23 -0.44
CA LYS A 26 -11.56 -8.68 0.65
C LYS A 26 -11.57 -7.59 1.72
N LYS A 27 -12.67 -6.84 1.78
CA LYS A 27 -12.79 -5.65 2.65
C LYS A 27 -12.35 -5.90 4.10
N GLN A 28 -12.84 -6.96 4.75
CA GLN A 28 -12.46 -7.27 6.13
C GLN A 28 -10.97 -7.51 6.31
N TRP A 29 -10.35 -8.26 5.40
CA TRP A 29 -8.92 -8.54 5.44
C TRP A 29 -8.10 -7.27 5.18
N TYR A 30 -8.50 -6.51 4.17
CA TYR A 30 -7.86 -5.25 3.80
C TYR A 30 -7.91 -4.24 4.95
N ASP A 31 -9.09 -4.03 5.54
CA ASP A 31 -9.27 -3.13 6.69
C ASP A 31 -8.41 -3.59 7.88
N SER A 32 -8.32 -4.90 8.13
CA SER A 32 -7.48 -5.45 9.20
C SER A 32 -5.98 -5.20 8.96
N VAL A 33 -5.52 -5.31 7.71
CA VAL A 33 -4.13 -5.02 7.33
C VAL A 33 -3.84 -3.52 7.45
N VAL A 34 -4.74 -2.67 6.94
CA VAL A 34 -4.62 -1.21 7.02
C VAL A 34 -4.57 -0.74 8.48
N ASP A 35 -5.38 -1.34 9.36
CA ASP A 35 -5.35 -1.05 10.79
C ASP A 35 -4.09 -1.57 11.49
N ALA A 36 -3.69 -2.81 11.21
CA ALA A 36 -2.48 -3.40 11.79
C ALA A 36 -1.20 -2.65 11.38
N CYS A 37 -1.18 -2.07 10.17
CA CYS A 37 -0.08 -1.28 9.64
C CYS A 37 -0.23 0.23 9.90
N ALA A 38 -1.28 0.67 10.62
CA ALA A 38 -1.58 2.07 10.91
C ALA A 38 -1.68 3.00 9.67
N LEU A 39 -1.96 2.44 8.49
CA LEU A 39 -1.90 3.14 7.20
C LEU A 39 -3.03 4.17 7.00
N LYS A 40 -4.07 4.13 7.85
CA LYS A 40 -5.21 5.08 7.75
C LYS A 40 -4.76 6.53 7.78
N ASN A 41 -3.80 6.87 8.64
CA ASN A 41 -3.28 8.23 8.73
C ASN A 41 -2.42 8.59 7.51
N ASP A 42 -1.64 7.63 7.00
CA ASP A 42 -0.83 7.85 5.81
C ASP A 42 -1.69 8.14 4.59
N PHE A 43 -2.83 7.44 4.45
CA PHE A 43 -3.79 7.70 3.37
C PHE A 43 -4.35 9.13 3.41
N LEU A 44 -4.48 9.76 4.58
CA LEU A 44 -4.93 11.15 4.66
C LEU A 44 -3.93 12.14 4.06
N ASN A 45 -2.65 11.79 4.05
CA ASN A 45 -1.60 12.61 3.44
C ASN A 45 -1.46 12.39 1.94
N LEU A 46 -2.15 11.38 1.38
CA LEU A 46 -2.13 11.07 -0.05
C LEU A 46 -3.30 11.75 -0.76
N PRO A 47 -3.08 12.35 -1.95
CA PRO A 47 -4.10 13.14 -2.65
C PRO A 47 -5.34 12.34 -3.05
N ALA A 48 -5.22 11.02 -3.23
CA ALA A 48 -6.34 10.12 -3.51
C ALA A 48 -6.42 8.96 -2.50
N GLY A 49 -5.83 9.10 -1.31
CA GLY A 49 -5.80 8.04 -0.32
C GLY A 49 -5.10 6.77 -0.84
N ASP A 50 -5.69 5.62 -0.57
CA ASP A 50 -5.19 4.31 -1.03
C ASP A 50 -5.35 4.07 -2.54
N MET A 51 -6.10 4.93 -3.23
CA MET A 51 -6.20 4.94 -4.70
C MET A 51 -5.09 5.77 -5.37
N THR A 52 -4.20 6.38 -4.58
CA THR A 52 -3.05 7.11 -5.12
C THR A 52 -2.14 6.15 -5.87
N GLU A 53 -1.81 6.47 -7.11
CA GLU A 53 -0.83 5.72 -7.89
C GLU A 53 0.56 5.90 -7.28
N ILE A 54 1.21 4.77 -6.96
CA ILE A 54 2.63 4.77 -6.65
C ILE A 54 3.35 4.54 -7.97
N GLY A 55 4.18 5.49 -8.38
CA GLY A 55 5.08 5.40 -9.52
C GLY A 55 6.41 6.07 -9.18
N GLU A 56 7.50 5.72 -9.88
CA GLU A 56 8.89 6.15 -9.64
C GLU A 56 9.02 7.60 -9.13
N ARG A 57 8.94 7.76 -7.81
CA ARG A 57 9.74 8.73 -7.09
C ARG A 57 10.73 7.90 -6.29
N VAL A 58 11.84 7.59 -6.96
CA VAL A 58 13.11 7.41 -6.26
C VAL A 58 13.22 8.63 -5.36
N MET A 59 13.11 8.42 -4.06
CA MET A 59 13.33 9.45 -3.06
C MET A 59 14.83 9.76 -3.10
N LEU A 60 15.23 10.63 -4.04
CA LEU A 60 16.49 11.34 -3.99
C LEU A 60 16.32 12.44 -2.93
N PHE A 61 16.54 12.09 -1.67
CA PHE A 61 17.10 12.98 -0.65
C PHE A 61 17.89 12.15 0.35
#